data_AF-A0A225EC50-F1
#
_entry.id   AF-A0A225EC50-F1
#
_cell.length_a   1.000
_cell.length_b   1.000
_cell.length_c   1.000
_cell.angle_alpha   90.00
_cell.angle_beta   90.00
_cell.angle_gamma   90.00
#
_symmetry.space_group_name_H-M   'P 1'
#
loop_
_entity.id
_entity.type
_entity.pdbx_description
1 polymer ?
#
loop_
_entity_poly.entity_id
_entity_poly.type
_entity_poly.pdbx_seq_one_letter_code
_entity_poly.pdbx_strand_id
1 'polypeptide(L)'
;MSAATFQSTVNIWSTLGVVGDMAFDGPLRATPFNLFSNGTPNIIGNAFTVTSGGNPEPTTNSALAGTATVGGSGIFAGILVNSKDYASYGTTNGPLNPTITLPDNSIGFLANMGYFFVNLPGPANVGDLVTYDPLTGNLNSITPTTSFTGTISTTTLTVSAVSAGQLAVGQLISGTGVTPGTRITALGTGTGYTGTYTISVSQTVGSATAMTAANQPPRRSRHPQPTSRLRPAWTPSTSPR
;
A
#
# COMPACT_ATOMS: atom_id res chain seq x y z
N MET A 1 33.20 -27.71 32.71
CA MET A 1 33.23 -27.00 31.42
C MET A 1 32.12 -27.57 30.56
N SER A 2 31.06 -26.80 30.28
CA SER A 2 30.01 -27.24 29.35
C SER A 2 30.53 -27.02 27.93
N ALA A 3 30.68 -28.09 27.14
CA ALA A 3 31.12 -27.97 25.75
C ALA A 3 30.00 -27.32 24.92
N ALA A 4 30.35 -26.30 24.13
CA ALA A 4 29.40 -25.73 23.18
C ALA A 4 29.01 -26.79 22.15
N THR A 5 27.73 -27.12 22.04
CA THR A 5 27.21 -28.05 21.04
C THR A 5 27.16 -27.37 19.68
N PHE A 6 27.86 -27.93 18.69
CA PHE A 6 27.77 -27.46 17.31
C PHE A 6 26.38 -27.73 16.73
N GLN A 7 25.91 -26.81 15.90
CA GLN A 7 24.65 -26.93 15.17
C GLN A 7 24.67 -28.21 14.31
N SER A 8 23.78 -29.16 14.63
CA SER A 8 23.75 -30.50 14.01
C SER A 8 22.73 -30.63 12.89
N THR A 9 21.87 -29.63 12.69
CA THR A 9 20.91 -29.56 11.59
C THR A 9 20.91 -28.17 10.95
N VAL A 10 20.98 -28.12 9.62
CA VAL A 10 20.84 -26.90 8.81
C VAL A 10 19.73 -27.15 7.82
N ASN A 11 18.74 -26.26 7.78
CA ASN A 11 17.75 -26.29 6.72
C ASN A 11 18.39 -25.73 5.44
N ILE A 12 18.72 -26.63 4.51
CA ILE A 12 19.34 -26.29 3.22
C ILE A 12 18.31 -25.99 2.13
N TRP A 13 17.01 -26.15 2.43
CA TRP A 13 15.95 -25.90 1.48
C TRP A 13 15.38 -24.50 1.68
N SER A 14 15.28 -23.75 0.59
CA SER A 14 14.53 -22.49 0.59
C SER A 14 13.04 -22.80 0.73
N THR A 15 12.53 -22.72 1.96
CA THR A 15 11.09 -22.78 2.21
C THR A 15 10.40 -21.59 1.55
N LEU A 16 9.28 -21.83 0.85
CA LEU A 16 8.41 -20.78 0.32
C LEU A 16 7.75 -20.02 1.47
N GLY A 17 7.48 -18.73 1.29
CA GLY A 17 6.69 -17.95 2.26
C GLY A 17 7.49 -17.27 3.37
N VAL A 18 8.82 -17.19 3.24
CA VAL A 18 9.64 -16.35 4.12
C VAL A 18 9.40 -14.88 3.79
N VAL A 19 9.08 -14.08 4.81
CA VAL A 19 8.85 -12.64 4.66
C VAL A 19 10.09 -11.95 4.07
N GLY A 20 9.90 -11.19 3.00
CA GLY A 20 10.95 -10.50 2.27
C GLY A 20 11.48 -11.26 1.05
N ASP A 21 11.15 -12.54 0.89
CA ASP A 21 11.49 -13.30 -0.31
C ASP A 21 10.53 -12.98 -1.46
N MET A 22 11.05 -13.08 -2.69
CA MET A 22 10.25 -12.95 -3.90
C MET A 22 9.25 -14.11 -3.99
N ALA A 23 7.99 -13.79 -4.30
CA ALA A 23 6.92 -14.76 -4.47
C ALA A 23 6.76 -15.24 -5.91
N PHE A 24 6.99 -14.34 -6.88
CA PHE A 24 6.82 -14.62 -8.30
C PHE A 24 7.84 -13.83 -9.12
N ASP A 25 8.24 -14.41 -10.25
CA ASP A 25 9.06 -13.72 -11.24
C ASP A 25 8.26 -12.62 -11.94
N GLY A 26 8.92 -11.49 -12.15
CA GLY A 26 8.30 -10.34 -12.79
C GLY A 26 9.21 -9.12 -12.73
N PRO A 27 8.71 -7.95 -13.18
CA PRO A 27 9.45 -6.71 -13.02
C PRO A 27 9.76 -6.46 -11.55
N LEU A 28 11.04 -6.31 -11.22
CA LEU A 28 11.49 -6.03 -9.86
C LEU A 28 12.29 -4.74 -9.83
N ARG A 29 12.03 -3.90 -8.84
CA ARG A 29 12.83 -2.72 -8.52
C ARG A 29 13.01 -2.65 -7.01
N ALA A 30 14.26 -2.75 -6.60
CA ALA A 30 14.69 -2.44 -5.25
C ALA A 30 15.90 -1.53 -5.29
N THR A 31 15.99 -0.65 -4.30
CA THR A 31 17.06 0.35 -4.17
C THR A 31 17.67 0.26 -2.78
N PRO A 32 19.01 0.37 -2.65
CA PRO A 32 19.68 0.28 -1.36
C PRO A 32 19.52 1.58 -0.57
N PHE A 33 19.29 1.47 0.73
CA PHE A 33 19.24 2.56 1.69
C PHE A 33 19.99 2.20 2.97
N ASN A 34 20.54 3.20 3.65
CA ASN A 34 21.01 3.03 5.03
C ASN A 34 19.79 3.03 5.96
N LEU A 35 19.62 1.96 6.74
CA LEU A 35 18.46 1.81 7.61
C LEU A 35 18.68 2.53 8.95
N PHE A 36 17.62 3.17 9.44
CA PHE A 36 17.61 3.86 10.72
C PHE A 36 16.24 3.70 11.41
N SER A 37 16.24 3.03 12.55
CA SER A 37 15.04 2.58 13.25
C SER A 37 14.18 3.72 13.79
N ASN A 38 14.80 4.82 14.22
CA ASN A 38 14.12 5.96 14.86
C ASN A 38 13.10 5.54 15.95
N GLY A 39 13.43 4.50 16.73
CA GLY A 39 12.55 3.95 17.77
C GLY A 39 11.66 2.76 17.34
N THR A 40 11.56 2.47 16.04
CA THR A 40 10.86 1.30 15.50
C THR A 40 11.87 0.34 14.82
N PRO A 41 12.00 -0.93 15.24
CA PRO A 41 13.02 -1.83 14.71
C PRO A 41 12.95 -2.05 13.19
N ASN A 42 14.10 -2.07 12.51
CA ASN A 42 14.16 -2.31 11.07
C ASN A 42 13.82 -3.77 10.73
N ILE A 43 12.56 -4.05 10.44
CA ILE A 43 12.07 -5.40 10.23
C ILE A 43 11.88 -5.69 8.73
N ILE A 44 12.42 -6.80 8.24
CA ILE A 44 12.17 -7.28 6.88
C ILE A 44 10.68 -7.52 6.70
N GLY A 45 10.10 -7.05 5.60
CA GLY A 45 8.67 -7.07 5.31
C GLY A 45 7.92 -5.80 5.73
N ASN A 46 8.55 -4.89 6.48
CA ASN A 46 7.95 -3.59 6.80
C ASN A 46 8.23 -2.57 5.68
N ALA A 47 7.32 -1.60 5.59
CA ALA A 47 7.44 -0.42 4.75
C ALA A 47 8.40 0.61 5.37
N PHE A 48 9.11 1.31 4.50
CA PHE A 48 10.05 2.35 4.86
C PHE A 48 9.79 3.64 4.07
N THR A 49 10.11 4.77 4.68
CA THR A 49 10.14 6.08 4.02
C THR A 49 11.51 6.75 4.19
N VAL A 50 11.82 7.67 3.29
CA VAL A 50 13.07 8.42 3.31
C VAL A 50 13.03 9.48 4.44
N THR A 51 14.07 9.56 5.29
CA THR A 51 14.11 10.42 6.50
C THR A 51 14.65 11.84 6.30
N SER A 52 15.49 12.08 5.30
CA SER A 52 15.95 13.41 4.88
C SER A 52 16.12 13.39 3.36
N GLY A 53 16.24 14.54 2.68
CA GLY A 53 16.15 14.70 1.21
C GLY A 53 17.13 13.92 0.30
N GLY A 54 17.56 12.70 0.67
CA GLY A 54 18.06 11.64 -0.21
C GLY A 54 16.98 11.20 -1.19
N ASN A 55 16.72 12.08 -2.16
CA ASN A 55 15.75 11.92 -3.21
C ASN A 55 16.15 10.77 -4.15
N PRO A 56 15.21 10.03 -4.76
CA PRO A 56 15.47 9.31 -6.00
C PRO A 56 16.08 10.16 -7.15
N GLU A 57 16.21 11.51 -7.03
CA GLU A 57 17.43 12.39 -7.22
C GLU A 57 17.03 13.92 -7.44
N PRO A 58 17.92 14.95 -7.37
CA PRO A 58 18.43 15.75 -6.23
C PRO A 58 18.06 17.27 -6.27
N THR A 59 18.22 18.00 -5.15
CA THR A 59 18.64 19.43 -5.23
C THR A 59 19.75 19.70 -4.21
N THR A 60 20.64 20.63 -4.58
CA THR A 60 21.95 20.88 -4.00
C THR A 60 21.93 21.09 -2.48
N ASN A 61 22.73 20.26 -1.78
CA ASN A 61 23.05 20.22 -0.35
C ASN A 61 22.23 19.30 0.57
N SER A 62 22.43 17.98 0.45
CA SER A 62 23.09 17.29 1.57
C SER A 62 23.73 15.97 1.13
N ALA A 63 25.03 15.83 1.40
CA ALA A 63 25.78 14.60 1.26
C ALA A 63 25.36 13.56 2.32
N LEU A 64 25.64 12.28 2.03
CA LEU A 64 25.46 11.05 2.82
C LEU A 64 24.26 10.20 2.37
N ALA A 65 24.48 8.88 2.28
CA ALA A 65 23.62 7.85 1.68
C ALA A 65 22.14 8.00 2.05
N GLY A 66 21.23 7.77 1.09
CA GLY A 66 19.79 7.79 1.31
C GLY A 66 19.44 6.96 2.54
N THR A 67 19.01 7.65 3.60
CA THR A 67 18.58 7.01 4.84
C THR A 67 17.09 6.74 4.79
N ALA A 68 16.68 5.58 5.27
CA ALA A 68 15.28 5.21 5.36
C ALA A 68 14.94 4.79 6.78
N THR A 69 13.75 5.17 7.24
CA THR A 69 13.16 4.75 8.52
C THR A 69 11.97 3.86 8.27
N VAL A 70 11.70 2.98 9.22
CA VAL A 70 10.48 2.17 9.24
C VAL A 70 9.26 3.10 9.34
N GLY A 71 8.24 2.84 8.52
CA GLY A 71 7.06 3.70 8.43
C GLY A 71 7.43 5.11 8.00
N GLY A 72 6.80 6.10 8.63
CA GLY A 72 6.95 7.53 8.39
C GLY A 72 5.96 8.11 7.38
N SER A 73 5.87 9.44 7.34
CA SER A 73 5.04 10.20 6.39
C SER A 73 5.83 10.75 5.20
N GLY A 74 7.11 10.38 5.08
CA GLY A 74 8.00 10.79 4.00
C GLY A 74 7.67 10.12 2.67
N ILE A 75 8.55 10.31 1.68
CA ILE A 75 8.44 9.62 0.40
C ILE A 75 8.57 8.11 0.62
N PHE A 76 7.66 7.34 0.03
CA PHE A 76 7.70 5.88 0.11
C PHE A 76 8.98 5.34 -0.53
N ALA A 77 9.84 4.77 0.30
CA ALA A 77 11.13 4.25 -0.10
C ALA A 77 11.05 2.79 -0.55
N GLY A 78 10.06 2.03 -0.07
CA GLY A 78 9.82 0.65 -0.45
C GLY A 78 9.55 -0.25 0.76
N ILE A 79 9.45 -1.55 0.52
CA ILE A 79 9.34 -2.59 1.54
C ILE A 79 10.72 -3.22 1.70
N LEU A 80 11.19 -3.46 2.92
CA LEU A 80 12.48 -4.14 3.13
C LEU A 80 12.37 -5.61 2.73
N VAL A 81 13.19 -6.03 1.78
CA VAL A 81 13.18 -7.37 1.15
C VAL A 81 14.57 -8.00 1.19
N ASN A 82 14.72 -9.19 0.61
CA ASN A 82 15.95 -9.99 0.56
C ASN A 82 16.36 -10.56 1.92
N SER A 83 15.41 -11.22 2.60
CA SER A 83 15.62 -11.84 3.91
C SER A 83 16.86 -12.70 4.04
N LYS A 84 17.29 -13.33 2.94
CA LYS A 84 18.41 -14.26 2.90
C LYS A 84 19.76 -13.63 2.57
N ASP A 85 19.79 -12.35 2.17
CA ASP A 85 21.03 -11.64 1.84
C ASP A 85 21.68 -11.00 3.08
N TYR A 86 20.91 -10.81 4.15
CA TYR A 86 21.41 -10.17 5.37
C TYR A 86 21.96 -11.18 6.37
N ALA A 87 22.98 -10.76 7.09
CA ALA A 87 23.45 -11.48 8.27
C ALA A 87 22.40 -11.40 9.39
N SER A 88 22.16 -12.52 10.07
CA SER A 88 21.40 -12.53 11.32
C SER A 88 22.28 -12.01 12.45
N TYR A 89 21.81 -11.01 13.18
CA TYR A 89 22.49 -10.45 14.36
C TYR A 89 21.92 -10.97 15.68
N GLY A 90 21.03 -11.97 15.63
CA GLY A 90 20.39 -12.49 16.83
C GLY A 90 19.34 -11.56 17.41
N THR A 91 18.99 -11.83 18.67
CA THR A 91 18.12 -10.94 19.47
C THR A 91 18.85 -10.58 20.76
N THR A 92 18.31 -9.63 21.53
CA THR A 92 18.83 -9.31 22.87
C THR A 92 18.84 -10.52 23.81
N ASN A 93 18.02 -11.54 23.52
CA ASN A 93 17.94 -12.78 24.29
C ASN A 93 18.92 -13.87 23.81
N GLY A 94 19.73 -13.60 22.78
CA GLY A 94 20.74 -14.53 22.29
C GLY A 94 21.24 -14.20 20.88
N PRO A 95 22.57 -14.20 20.64
CA PRO A 95 23.15 -13.88 19.34
C PRO A 95 22.83 -14.91 18.24
N LEU A 96 22.35 -16.11 18.61
CA LEU A 96 21.96 -17.17 17.68
C LEU A 96 20.45 -17.27 17.47
N ASN A 97 19.67 -16.43 18.14
CA ASN A 97 18.21 -16.47 18.00
C ASN A 97 17.82 -16.00 16.59
N PRO A 98 16.87 -16.67 15.91
CA PRO A 98 16.44 -16.23 14.60
C PRO A 98 15.81 -14.84 14.68
N THR A 99 16.19 -13.96 13.77
CA THR A 99 15.64 -12.60 13.67
C THR A 99 15.46 -12.21 12.21
N ILE A 100 14.46 -11.38 11.97
CA ILE A 100 14.26 -10.64 10.71
C ILE A 100 14.51 -9.13 10.90
N THR A 101 15.08 -8.77 12.05
CA THR A 101 15.40 -7.39 12.40
C THR A 101 16.85 -7.10 12.03
N LEU A 102 17.06 -5.99 11.33
CA LEU A 102 18.38 -5.48 11.01
C LEU A 102 18.78 -4.36 11.97
N PRO A 103 20.05 -4.27 12.39
CA PRO A 103 20.54 -3.16 13.17
C PRO A 103 20.55 -1.85 12.35
N ASP A 104 20.61 -0.73 13.04
CA ASP A 104 20.80 0.56 12.38
C ASP A 104 22.14 0.62 11.63
N ASN A 105 22.18 1.46 10.60
CA ASN A 105 23.30 1.64 9.69
C ASN A 105 23.63 0.40 8.82
N SER A 106 22.81 -0.65 8.89
CA SER A 106 22.80 -1.70 7.87
C SER A 106 22.31 -1.13 6.53
N ILE A 107 22.79 -1.72 5.43
CA ILE A 107 22.28 -1.40 4.10
C ILE A 107 21.15 -2.37 3.80
N GLY A 108 19.95 -1.84 3.59
CA GLY A 108 18.77 -2.61 3.22
C GLY A 108 18.31 -2.30 1.79
N PHE A 109 17.86 -3.32 1.08
CA PHE A 109 17.20 -3.19 -0.21
C PHE A 109 15.70 -2.99 0.00
N LEU A 110 15.22 -1.81 -0.41
CA LEU A 110 13.82 -1.44 -0.32
C LEU A 110 13.16 -1.60 -1.69
N ALA A 111 12.15 -2.45 -1.79
CA ALA A 111 11.45 -2.75 -3.02
C ALA A 111 10.24 -1.84 -3.24
N ASN A 112 10.18 -1.21 -4.41
CA ASN A 112 9.06 -0.36 -4.85
C ASN A 112 8.25 -1.04 -5.96
N MET A 113 8.73 -2.17 -6.48
CA MET A 113 8.03 -2.99 -7.46
C MET A 113 8.45 -4.45 -7.35
N GLY A 114 7.49 -5.36 -7.41
CA GLY A 114 7.69 -6.81 -7.39
C GLY A 114 6.57 -7.52 -6.62
N TYR A 115 6.68 -8.84 -6.52
CA TYR A 115 5.81 -9.67 -5.70
C TYR A 115 6.63 -10.29 -4.58
N PHE A 116 6.29 -9.98 -3.33
CA PHE A 116 7.04 -10.42 -2.16
C PHE A 116 6.10 -11.04 -1.14
N PHE A 117 6.62 -12.01 -0.39
CA PHE A 117 5.96 -12.48 0.82
C PHE A 117 6.10 -11.43 1.91
N VAL A 118 4.99 -11.11 2.57
CA VAL A 118 4.94 -10.15 3.67
C VAL A 118 4.08 -10.69 4.80
N ASN A 119 4.30 -10.18 6.00
CA ASN A 119 3.43 -10.46 7.12
C ASN A 119 2.30 -9.40 7.17
N LEU A 120 1.07 -9.85 7.30
CA LEU A 120 -0.07 -9.00 7.58
C LEU A 120 -0.55 -9.33 9.02
N PRO A 121 -0.66 -8.34 9.92
CA PRO A 121 -0.95 -8.58 11.34
C PRO A 121 -2.39 -9.08 11.59
N GLY A 122 -3.26 -9.01 10.58
CA GLY A 122 -4.61 -9.52 10.61
C GLY A 122 -4.95 -10.34 9.36
N PRO A 123 -6.12 -10.99 9.33
CA PRO A 123 -6.54 -11.76 8.17
C PRO A 123 -6.69 -10.86 6.94
N ALA A 124 -6.33 -11.40 5.77
CA ALA A 124 -6.44 -10.74 4.49
C ALA A 124 -7.17 -11.64 3.49
N ASN A 125 -8.04 -11.05 2.69
CA ASN A 125 -8.71 -11.75 1.59
C ASN A 125 -7.99 -11.49 0.27
N VAL A 126 -8.09 -12.44 -0.66
CA VAL A 126 -7.58 -12.24 -2.02
C VAL A 126 -8.31 -11.04 -2.66
N GLY A 127 -7.54 -10.07 -3.16
CA GLY A 127 -8.07 -8.84 -3.76
C GLY A 127 -8.12 -7.64 -2.83
N ASP A 128 -7.79 -7.82 -1.54
CA ASP A 128 -7.55 -6.71 -0.64
C ASP A 128 -6.38 -5.84 -1.10
N LEU A 129 -6.43 -4.55 -0.76
CA LEU A 129 -5.28 -3.66 -0.91
C LEU A 129 -4.39 -3.82 0.30
N VAL A 130 -3.10 -3.60 0.07
CA VAL A 130 -2.12 -3.49 1.13
C VAL A 130 -1.74 -2.03 1.29
N THR A 131 -1.82 -1.54 2.52
CA THR A 131 -1.34 -0.22 2.95
C THR A 131 -0.28 -0.41 4.02
N TYR A 132 0.44 0.65 4.40
CA TYR A 132 1.34 0.59 5.55
C TYR A 132 0.88 1.56 6.63
N ASP A 133 1.18 1.22 7.89
CA ASP A 133 1.02 2.11 9.03
C ASP A 133 2.24 3.05 9.13
N PRO A 134 2.07 4.38 9.06
CA PRO A 134 3.16 5.34 9.22
C PRO A 134 3.88 5.28 10.58
N LEU A 135 3.27 4.72 11.63
CA LEU A 135 3.92 4.64 12.95
C LEU A 135 4.82 3.41 13.07
N THR A 136 4.36 2.27 12.54
CA THR A 136 5.02 0.97 12.76
C THR A 136 5.70 0.42 11.50
N GLY A 137 5.39 0.95 10.32
CA GLY A 137 5.79 0.39 9.03
C GLY A 137 5.14 -0.95 8.69
N ASN A 138 4.26 -1.47 9.55
CA ASN A 138 3.58 -2.73 9.29
C ASN A 138 2.68 -2.61 8.07
N LEU A 139 2.65 -3.66 7.26
CA LEU A 139 1.73 -3.77 6.15
C LEU A 139 0.38 -4.27 6.65
N ASN A 140 -0.70 -3.60 6.25
CA ASN A 140 -2.06 -3.89 6.65
C ASN A 140 -2.93 -4.16 5.43
N SER A 141 -3.80 -5.16 5.56
CA SER A 141 -4.85 -5.42 4.57
C SER A 141 -6.02 -4.48 4.77
N ILE A 142 -6.52 -3.90 3.69
CA ILE A 142 -7.78 -3.18 3.67
C ILE A 142 -8.64 -3.68 2.50
N THR A 143 -9.95 -3.81 2.73
CA THR A 143 -10.88 -4.20 1.67
C THR A 143 -10.86 -3.18 0.51
N PRO A 144 -11.01 -3.60 -0.75
CA PRO A 144 -11.02 -2.68 -1.90
C PRO A 144 -12.23 -1.77 -1.94
N THR A 145 -13.31 -2.18 -1.30
CA THR A 145 -14.58 -1.46 -1.28
C THR A 145 -15.11 -1.48 0.14
N THR A 146 -15.31 -0.30 0.69
CA THR A 146 -16.06 -0.14 1.93
C THR A 146 -17.54 -0.37 1.63
N SER A 147 -18.22 -1.16 2.44
CA SER A 147 -19.67 -1.42 2.35
C SER A 147 -20.36 -0.94 3.61
N PHE A 148 -21.45 -0.20 3.44
CA PHE A 148 -22.13 0.48 4.54
C PHE A 148 -23.60 0.70 4.22
N THR A 149 -24.37 1.06 5.23
CA THR A 149 -25.78 1.45 5.10
C THR A 149 -25.92 2.91 5.49
N GLY A 150 -26.63 3.70 4.68
CA GLY A 150 -26.84 5.11 4.98
C GLY A 150 -28.00 5.76 4.25
N THR A 151 -28.27 7.01 4.59
CA THR A 151 -29.23 7.91 3.93
C THR A 151 -28.52 9.17 3.49
N ILE A 152 -29.08 9.87 2.49
CA ILE A 152 -28.53 11.13 2.01
C ILE A 152 -29.60 12.20 2.03
N SER A 153 -29.30 13.36 2.61
CA SER A 153 -30.11 14.57 2.51
C SER A 153 -29.22 15.74 2.15
N THR A 154 -29.49 16.38 1.01
CA THR A 154 -28.64 17.41 0.41
C THR A 154 -27.22 16.88 0.20
N THR A 155 -26.21 17.51 0.80
CA THR A 155 -24.81 17.08 0.78
C THR A 155 -24.41 16.31 2.05
N THR A 156 -25.36 15.88 2.88
CA THR A 156 -25.07 15.13 4.11
C THR A 156 -25.42 13.67 3.91
N LEU A 157 -24.40 12.81 3.91
CA LEU A 157 -24.53 11.37 4.02
C LEU A 157 -24.53 10.99 5.50
N THR A 158 -25.56 10.27 5.95
CA THR A 158 -25.63 9.72 7.30
C THR A 158 -25.42 8.21 7.23
N VAL A 159 -24.34 7.72 7.83
CA VAL A 159 -23.98 6.30 7.85
C VAL A 159 -24.40 5.68 9.17
N SER A 160 -25.32 4.71 9.10
CA SER A 160 -25.89 4.03 10.25
C SER A 160 -25.21 2.71 10.61
N ALA A 161 -24.58 2.05 9.64
CA ALA A 161 -23.80 0.83 9.85
C ALA A 161 -22.70 0.70 8.80
N VAL A 162 -21.54 0.16 9.19
CA VAL A 162 -20.47 -0.21 8.27
C VAL A 162 -20.27 -1.73 8.35
N SER A 163 -20.41 -2.39 7.21
CA SER A 163 -20.29 -3.86 7.12
C SER A 163 -18.84 -4.28 6.86
N ALA A 164 -18.08 -3.49 6.10
CA ALA A 164 -16.65 -3.70 5.87
C ALA A 164 -15.96 -2.40 5.46
N GLY A 165 -14.67 -2.28 5.79
CA GLY A 165 -13.83 -1.14 5.41
C GLY A 165 -14.03 0.12 6.25
N GLN A 166 -13.49 1.24 5.77
CA GLN A 166 -13.56 2.55 6.40
C GLN A 166 -13.90 3.63 5.37
N LEU A 167 -14.55 4.69 5.83
CA LEU A 167 -14.92 5.85 5.03
C LEU A 167 -13.87 6.95 5.16
N ALA A 168 -13.52 7.60 4.06
CA ALA A 168 -12.52 8.66 4.04
C ALA A 168 -12.81 9.69 2.93
N VAL A 169 -12.26 10.89 3.09
CA VAL A 169 -12.36 11.95 2.08
C VAL A 169 -11.75 11.50 0.75
N GLY A 170 -12.43 11.81 -0.36
CA GLY A 170 -12.01 11.49 -1.72
C GLY A 170 -12.61 10.21 -2.29
N GLN A 171 -13.17 9.34 -1.45
CA GLN A 171 -13.81 8.09 -1.89
C GLN A 171 -15.04 8.35 -2.76
N LEU A 172 -15.18 7.56 -3.82
CA LEU A 172 -16.33 7.56 -4.71
C LEU A 172 -17.42 6.65 -4.12
N ILE A 173 -18.59 7.23 -3.85
CA ILE A 173 -19.76 6.52 -3.33
C ILE A 173 -20.60 5.99 -4.49
N SER A 174 -21.12 4.79 -4.35
CA SER A 174 -22.07 4.16 -5.28
C SER A 174 -23.17 3.43 -4.50
N GLY A 175 -24.36 3.36 -5.06
CA GLY A 175 -25.51 2.73 -4.41
C GLY A 175 -26.81 3.07 -5.11
N THR A 176 -27.90 2.41 -4.72
CA THR A 176 -29.23 2.72 -5.24
C THR A 176 -29.65 4.13 -4.81
N GLY A 177 -30.05 4.95 -5.78
CA GLY A 177 -30.40 6.36 -5.55
C GLY A 177 -29.20 7.30 -5.39
N VAL A 178 -27.96 6.80 -5.43
CA VAL A 178 -26.77 7.64 -5.40
C VAL A 178 -26.41 8.08 -6.82
N THR A 179 -26.32 9.39 -7.02
CA THR A 179 -25.91 10.03 -8.27
C THR A 179 -24.46 9.62 -8.60
N PRO A 180 -24.18 9.14 -9.83
CA PRO A 180 -22.82 8.79 -10.23
C PRO A 180 -21.83 9.96 -10.05
N GLY A 181 -20.62 9.65 -9.58
CA GLY A 181 -19.57 10.66 -9.34
C GLY A 181 -19.63 11.33 -7.96
N THR A 182 -20.59 10.94 -7.10
CA THR A 182 -20.67 11.44 -5.71
C THR A 182 -19.44 11.04 -4.91
N ARG A 183 -18.74 11.99 -4.28
CA ARG A 183 -17.55 11.75 -3.45
C ARG A 183 -17.69 12.31 -2.06
N ILE A 184 -17.02 11.71 -1.08
CA ILE A 184 -16.87 12.29 0.27
C ILE A 184 -15.90 13.47 0.20
N THR A 185 -16.32 14.63 0.70
CA THR A 185 -15.54 15.87 0.73
C THR A 185 -15.12 16.29 2.14
N ALA A 186 -15.85 15.86 3.17
CA ALA A 186 -15.49 16.08 4.57
C ALA A 186 -16.05 14.97 5.48
N LEU A 187 -15.41 14.77 6.63
CA LEU A 187 -15.76 13.71 7.57
C LEU A 187 -16.92 14.02 8.51
N GLY A 188 -17.40 15.26 8.61
CA GLY A 188 -18.51 15.61 9.52
C GLY A 188 -18.26 15.15 10.96
N THR A 189 -19.15 14.30 11.49
CA THR A 189 -18.97 13.63 12.79
C THR A 189 -18.34 12.23 12.68
N GLY A 190 -18.21 11.70 11.47
CA GLY A 190 -17.61 10.40 11.24
C GLY A 190 -16.10 10.41 11.47
N THR A 191 -15.58 9.31 12.01
CA THR A 191 -14.14 9.04 12.14
C THR A 191 -13.69 7.92 11.20
N GLY A 192 -14.48 7.70 10.14
CA GLY A 192 -14.29 6.63 9.16
C GLY A 192 -15.22 5.42 9.34
N TYR A 193 -16.17 5.50 10.28
CA TYR A 193 -17.21 4.50 10.50
C TYR A 193 -18.62 5.11 10.42
N THR A 194 -19.50 4.82 11.37
CA THR A 194 -20.80 5.47 11.49
C THR A 194 -20.62 6.96 11.82
N GLY A 195 -21.62 7.76 11.44
CA GLY A 195 -21.57 9.22 11.58
C GLY A 195 -22.03 9.92 10.31
N THR A 196 -21.86 11.23 10.28
CA THR A 196 -22.23 12.06 9.11
C THR A 196 -21.01 12.40 8.28
N TYR A 197 -21.17 12.47 6.97
CA TYR A 197 -20.12 12.82 6.00
C TYR A 197 -20.68 13.84 5.02
N THR A 198 -19.84 14.79 4.58
CA THR A 198 -20.21 15.72 3.51
C THR A 198 -19.86 15.10 2.17
N ILE A 199 -20.76 15.23 1.19
CA ILE A 199 -20.57 14.72 -0.18
C ILE A 199 -20.59 15.84 -1.23
N SER A 200 -20.02 15.56 -2.41
CA SER A 200 -19.84 16.54 -3.48
C SER A 200 -21.11 16.89 -4.27
N VAL A 201 -22.12 16.01 -4.25
CA VAL A 201 -23.35 16.18 -5.05
C VAL A 201 -24.55 16.21 -4.12
N SER A 202 -25.32 17.31 -4.17
CA SER A 202 -26.58 17.42 -3.45
C SER A 202 -27.63 16.49 -4.04
N GLN A 203 -28.22 15.63 -3.21
CA GLN A 203 -29.21 14.63 -3.62
C GLN A 203 -30.07 14.16 -2.44
N THR A 204 -30.96 13.20 -2.67
CA THR A 204 -31.76 12.61 -1.59
C THR A 204 -31.89 11.10 -1.77
N VAL A 205 -31.49 10.37 -0.73
CA VAL A 205 -31.75 8.94 -0.55
C VAL A 205 -32.50 8.80 0.77
N GLY A 206 -33.83 8.76 0.67
CA GLY A 206 -34.73 8.92 1.83
C GLY A 206 -34.82 7.70 2.75
N SER A 207 -34.49 6.51 2.26
CA SER A 207 -34.48 5.27 3.04
C SER A 207 -33.05 4.77 3.20
N ALA A 208 -32.76 4.12 4.33
CA ALA A 208 -31.45 3.52 4.56
C ALA A 208 -31.20 2.43 3.52
N THR A 209 -30.19 2.63 2.67
CA THR A 209 -29.82 1.67 1.60
C THR A 209 -28.36 1.25 1.75
N ALA A 210 -28.08 0.03 1.28
CA ALA A 210 -26.70 -0.44 1.16
C ALA A 210 -25.97 0.34 0.06
N MET A 211 -24.81 0.88 0.41
CA MET A 211 -23.94 1.69 -0.43
C MET A 211 -22.51 1.16 -0.34
N THR A 212 -21.69 1.52 -1.32
CA THR A 212 -20.27 1.20 -1.35
C THR A 212 -19.42 2.45 -1.58
N ALA A 213 -18.20 2.43 -1.07
CA ALA A 213 -17.19 3.44 -1.31
C ALA A 213 -15.88 2.78 -1.73
N ALA A 214 -15.32 3.19 -2.88
CA ALA A 214 -14.07 2.60 -3.37
C ALA A 214 -12.86 3.14 -2.58
N ASN A 215 -12.06 2.23 -2.01
CA ASN A 215 -10.83 2.55 -1.28
C ASN A 215 -9.62 2.70 -2.21
N GLN A 216 -9.76 2.32 -3.48
CA GLN A 216 -8.68 2.48 -4.44
C GLN A 216 -8.56 3.94 -4.88
N PRO A 217 -7.34 4.52 -4.96
CA PRO A 217 -7.15 5.73 -5.74
C PRO A 217 -7.67 5.46 -7.17
N PRO A 218 -8.28 6.46 -7.83
CA PRO A 218 -8.87 6.24 -9.15
C PRO A 218 -7.81 5.62 -10.03
N ARG A 219 -8.03 4.38 -10.48
CA ARG A 219 -7.17 3.75 -11.48
C ARG A 219 -7.10 4.75 -12.61
N ARG A 220 -5.92 5.34 -12.84
CA ARG A 220 -5.64 6.06 -14.09
C ARG A 220 -6.09 5.07 -15.15
N SER A 221 -7.17 5.40 -15.85
CA SER A 221 -7.66 4.54 -16.91
C SER A 221 -6.41 4.23 -17.74
N ARG A 222 -6.06 2.95 -17.84
CA ARG A 222 -5.04 2.58 -18.80
C ARG A 222 -5.50 3.24 -20.08
N HIS A 223 -4.65 4.12 -20.61
CA HIS A 223 -4.95 4.94 -21.77
C HIS A 223 -5.79 4.09 -22.74
N PRO A 224 -7.03 4.48 -23.08
CA PRO A 224 -7.83 3.70 -23.99
C PRO A 224 -6.94 3.44 -25.20
N GLN A 225 -6.60 2.17 -25.45
CA GLN A 225 -5.97 1.82 -26.70
C GLN A 225 -6.91 2.39 -27.76
N PRO A 226 -6.46 3.27 -28.67
CA PRO A 226 -7.35 3.79 -29.70
C PRO A 226 -7.83 2.60 -30.51
N THR A 227 -9.03 2.13 -30.21
CA THR A 227 -9.76 1.14 -30.98
C THR A 227 -9.96 1.75 -32.35
N SER A 228 -9.25 1.18 -33.33
CA SER A 228 -9.25 1.49 -34.76
C SER A 228 -9.31 2.99 -35.11
N ARG A 229 -8.18 3.54 -35.56
CA ARG A 229 -8.26 4.54 -36.63
C ARG A 229 -9.01 3.87 -37.77
N LEU A 230 -10.30 4.19 -37.90
CA LEU A 230 -10.99 4.07 -39.18
C LEU A 230 -10.09 4.84 -40.16
N ARG A 231 -9.38 4.08 -40.99
CA ARG A 231 -8.68 4.63 -42.14
C ARG A 231 -9.74 5.42 -42.91
N PRO A 232 -9.51 6.69 -43.26
CA PRO A 232 -10.44 7.42 -44.11
C PRO A 232 -10.65 6.58 -45.38
N ALA A 233 -11.90 6.25 -45.69
CA ALA A 233 -12.24 5.63 -46.96
C ALA A 233 -11.79 6.59 -48.06
N TRP A 234 -10.79 6.17 -48.84
CA TRP A 234 -10.39 6.89 -50.04
C TRP A 234 -11.56 6.85 -51.02
N THR A 235 -12.22 8.00 -51.22
CA THR A 235 -13.19 8.17 -52.30
C THR A 235 -12.42 8.74 -53.50
N PRO A 236 -12.35 8.03 -54.64
CA PRO A 236 -11.75 8.61 -55.84
C PRO A 236 -12.57 9.81 -56.30
N SER A 237 -11.91 10.95 -56.47
CA SER A 237 -12.48 12.14 -57.11
C SER A 237 -12.78 11.84 -58.58
N THR A 238 -14.04 11.90 -58.97
CA THR A 238 -14.43 11.96 -60.38
C THR A 238 -14.18 13.38 -60.88
N SER A 239 -13.10 13.58 -61.64
CA SER A 239 -12.85 14.83 -62.37
C SER A 239 -13.79 14.92 -63.57
N PRO A 240 -14.47 16.07 -63.80
CA PRO A 240 -15.28 16.27 -64.99
C PRO A 240 -14.41 16.61 -66.20
N ARG A 241 -14.68 15.96 -67.33
CA ARG A 241 -14.49 16.50 -68.68
C ARG A 241 -15.79 16.32 -69.44
#